data_AF-A0A1A9IS35-F1
#
_entry.id   AF-A0A1A9IS35-F1
#
_cell.length_a   1.000
_cell.length_b   1.000
_cell.length_c   1.000
_cell.angle_alpha   90.00
_cell.angle_beta   90.00
_cell.angle_gamma   90.00
#
_symmetry.space_group_name_H-M   'P 1'
#
loop_
_entity.id
_entity.type
_entity.pdbx_description
1 polymer ?
#
loop_
_entity_poly.entity_id
_entity_poly.type
_entity_poly.pdbx_seq_one_letter_code
_entity_poly.pdbx_strand_id
1 'polypeptide(L)'
;MRTAPTEQPSTQRTDRATHAAPASLSALGQVPWSDIRDSTGSAAGIPPLLRSMARGDADTARAALKELRGRICQYGFVVEQATAPTVPFLWELARTPQVTCRPQIIQLLRSIADARQWESVAAVYPKLLNHRENPVVWERRARQAVRARSGALRELLAEQDGEISRATTELADALAE
;
A
#
# COMPACT_ATOMS: atom_id res chain seq x y z
N MET A 1 -55.58 25.72 40.50
CA MET A 1 -55.00 24.36 40.31
C MET A 1 -54.58 24.28 38.84
N ARG A 2 -53.48 24.93 38.44
CA ARG A 2 -52.08 24.47 38.27
C ARG A 2 -51.90 23.24 37.36
N THR A 3 -51.11 23.52 36.32
CA THR A 3 -50.82 22.87 35.04
C THR A 3 -49.94 21.62 35.15
N ALA A 4 -50.05 20.76 34.13
CA ALA A 4 -49.24 19.56 33.90
C ALA A 4 -47.73 19.87 33.74
N PRO A 5 -46.83 18.92 34.07
CA PRO A 5 -45.41 19.07 33.82
C PRO A 5 -45.02 18.58 32.42
N THR A 6 -44.27 19.42 31.72
CA THR A 6 -43.57 19.16 30.47
C THR A 6 -42.31 18.35 30.76
N GLU A 7 -42.23 17.10 30.31
CA GLU A 7 -40.97 16.35 30.26
C GLU A 7 -40.36 16.46 28.86
N GLN A 8 -39.22 17.15 28.80
CA GLN A 8 -38.29 17.11 27.68
C GLN A 8 -37.34 15.91 27.88
N PRO A 9 -37.12 15.08 26.85
CA PRO A 9 -35.91 14.28 26.80
C PRO A 9 -34.80 15.05 26.09
N SER A 10 -33.74 15.24 26.85
CA SER A 10 -32.43 15.73 26.46
C SER A 10 -31.77 14.84 25.40
N THR A 11 -31.25 15.48 24.36
CA THR A 11 -29.95 15.23 23.72
C THR A 11 -29.34 13.83 23.85
N GLN A 12 -29.35 13.04 22.76
CA GLN A 12 -28.12 12.39 22.33
C GLN A 12 -28.15 12.08 20.83
N ARG A 13 -27.61 13.04 20.08
CA ARG A 13 -27.11 12.88 18.71
C ARG A 13 -26.11 11.72 18.75
N THR A 14 -26.56 10.54 18.35
CA THR A 14 -25.66 9.40 18.16
C THR A 14 -25.07 9.55 16.76
N ASP A 15 -24.18 10.52 16.60
CA ASP A 15 -23.20 10.51 15.52
C ASP A 15 -22.23 9.36 15.80
N ARG A 16 -22.68 8.13 15.54
CA ARG A 16 -21.77 7.01 15.35
C ARG A 16 -21.33 7.04 13.89
N ALA A 17 -20.66 8.14 13.53
CA ALA A 17 -19.73 8.11 12.43
C ALA A 17 -18.63 7.14 12.86
N THR A 18 -18.77 5.88 12.47
CA THR A 18 -17.65 4.95 12.35
C THR A 18 -16.74 5.50 11.27
N HIS A 19 -16.02 6.58 11.58
CA HIS A 19 -14.82 6.94 10.84
C HIS A 19 -13.86 5.80 11.15
N ALA A 20 -13.75 4.86 10.22
CA ALA A 20 -12.64 3.91 10.20
C ALA A 20 -11.38 4.78 10.29
N ALA A 21 -10.75 4.77 11.47
CA ALA A 21 -9.52 5.50 11.68
C ALA A 21 -8.55 5.08 10.56
N PRO A 22 -7.91 6.02 9.85
CA PRO A 22 -6.93 5.67 8.84
C PRO A 22 -5.88 4.80 9.54
N ALA A 23 -5.76 3.54 9.09
CA ALA A 23 -4.73 2.66 9.57
C ALA A 23 -3.40 3.41 9.43
N SER A 24 -2.80 3.70 10.57
CA SER A 24 -1.52 4.36 10.65
C SER A 24 -0.43 3.30 10.50
N LEU A 25 0.80 3.72 10.19
CA LEU A 25 2.01 2.88 10.28
C LEU A 25 2.17 2.15 11.64
N SER A 26 1.28 2.41 12.62
CA SER A 26 1.06 1.62 13.83
C SER A 26 0.88 0.12 13.58
N ALA A 27 0.31 -0.30 12.44
CA ALA A 27 0.16 -1.71 12.11
C ALA A 27 1.47 -2.39 11.65
N LEU A 28 2.58 -1.64 11.49
CA LEU A 28 3.88 -2.22 11.12
C LEU A 28 4.35 -3.31 12.08
N GLY A 29 4.00 -3.21 13.37
CA GLY A 29 4.37 -4.21 14.37
C GLY A 29 3.59 -5.53 14.29
N GLN A 30 2.53 -5.59 13.49
CA GLN A 30 1.69 -6.79 13.33
C GLN A 30 2.21 -7.75 12.25
N VAL A 31 3.07 -7.25 11.35
CA VAL A 31 3.69 -8.07 10.31
C VAL A 31 4.99 -8.67 10.86
N PRO A 32 5.19 -10.00 10.78
CA PRO A 32 6.42 -10.65 11.24
C PRO A 32 7.55 -10.45 10.22
N TRP A 33 8.06 -9.22 10.10
CA TRP A 33 9.05 -8.83 9.09
C TRP A 33 10.33 -9.68 9.10
N SER A 34 10.74 -10.16 10.28
CA SER A 34 11.93 -11.01 10.41
C SER A 34 11.74 -12.39 9.80
N ASP A 35 10.50 -12.88 9.71
CA ASP A 35 10.15 -14.24 9.26
C ASP A 35 9.88 -14.31 7.75
N ILE A 36 9.79 -13.16 7.08
CA ILE A 36 9.58 -13.06 5.64
C ILE A 36 10.82 -12.48 4.95
N ARG A 37 10.98 -12.84 3.68
CA ARG A 37 12.14 -12.46 2.89
C ARG A 37 11.87 -11.26 1.99
N ASP A 38 12.91 -10.44 1.84
CA ASP A 38 13.06 -9.48 0.76
C ASP A 38 14.35 -9.84 -0.01
N SER A 39 14.75 -9.01 -0.97
CA SER A 39 15.95 -9.29 -1.75
C SER A 39 17.28 -9.22 -0.96
N THR A 40 17.25 -8.73 0.27
CA THR A 40 18.40 -8.69 1.19
C THR A 40 18.40 -9.86 2.19
N GLY A 41 17.40 -10.75 2.09
CA GLY A 41 17.28 -11.97 2.86
C GLY A 41 16.19 -11.90 3.94
N SER A 42 16.21 -10.90 4.81
CA SER A 42 15.18 -10.67 5.84
C SER A 42 14.55 -9.30 5.67
N ALA A 43 13.21 -9.24 5.74
CA ALA A 43 12.47 -8.01 5.53
C ALA A 43 12.43 -7.07 6.75
N ALA A 44 13.17 -7.37 7.82
CA ALA A 44 13.26 -6.54 9.03
C ALA A 44 13.71 -5.09 8.76
N GLY A 45 14.36 -4.84 7.62
CA GLY A 45 14.76 -3.50 7.17
C GLY A 45 13.65 -2.65 6.55
N ILE A 46 12.47 -3.21 6.25
CA ILE A 46 11.37 -2.48 5.60
C ILE A 46 10.72 -1.43 6.52
N PRO A 47 10.37 -1.72 7.80
CA PRO A 47 9.69 -0.75 8.65
C PRO A 47 10.46 0.56 8.87
N PRO A 48 11.79 0.58 9.08
CA PRO A 48 12.57 1.81 9.11
C PRO A 48 12.46 2.65 7.83
N LEU A 49 12.46 2.01 6.65
CA LEU A 49 12.33 2.71 5.36
C LEU A 49 10.95 3.36 5.22
N LEU A 50 9.87 2.65 5.57
CA LEU A 50 8.52 3.21 5.54
C LEU A 50 8.36 4.40 6.50
N ARG A 51 8.98 4.36 7.68
CA ARG A 51 9.01 5.49 8.62
C ARG A 51 9.82 6.67 8.06
N SER A 52 10.94 6.39 7.39
CA SER A 52 11.78 7.40 6.75
C SER A 52 11.04 8.10 5.61
N MET A 53 10.26 7.38 4.81
CA MET A 53 9.38 7.97 3.80
C MET A 53 8.28 8.85 4.40
N ALA A 54 7.76 8.45 5.56
CA ALA A 54 6.67 9.18 6.24
C ALA A 54 7.09 10.48 6.92
N ARG A 55 8.35 10.56 7.39
CA ARG A 55 8.82 11.66 8.26
C ARG A 55 10.03 12.41 7.70
N GLY A 56 10.71 11.85 6.72
CA GLY A 56 11.89 12.45 6.12
C GLY A 56 11.55 13.65 5.25
N ASP A 57 12.55 14.49 5.02
CA ASP A 57 12.50 15.48 3.94
C ASP A 57 12.42 14.82 2.56
N ALA A 58 12.31 15.64 1.51
CA ALA A 58 12.13 15.17 0.16
C ALA A 58 13.25 14.23 -0.33
N ASP A 59 14.51 14.49 0.02
CA ASP A 59 15.64 13.65 -0.39
C ASP A 59 15.70 12.34 0.40
N THR A 60 15.49 12.43 1.71
CA THR A 60 15.42 11.28 2.60
C THR A 60 14.29 10.33 2.22
N ALA A 61 13.11 10.89 1.91
CA ALA A 61 11.96 10.10 1.49
C ALA A 61 12.16 9.43 0.12
N ARG A 62 12.79 10.13 -0.84
CA ARG A 62 13.16 9.56 -2.14
C ARG A 62 14.21 8.47 -2.03
N ALA A 63 15.24 8.67 -1.21
CA ALA A 63 16.28 7.67 -0.98
C ALA A 63 15.69 6.41 -0.33
N ALA A 64 14.85 6.58 0.70
CA ALA A 64 14.17 5.48 1.37
C ALA A 64 13.23 4.71 0.42
N LEU A 65 12.49 5.42 -0.44
CA LEU A 65 11.64 4.78 -1.45
C LEU A 65 12.46 4.01 -2.49
N LYS A 66 13.59 4.56 -2.96
CA LYS A 66 14.48 3.89 -3.92
C LYS A 66 15.02 2.59 -3.35
N GLU A 67 15.46 2.63 -2.10
CA GLU A 67 15.93 1.45 -1.36
C GLU A 67 14.79 0.43 -1.16
N LEU A 68 13.62 0.88 -0.72
CA LEU A 68 12.45 0.01 -0.54
C LEU A 68 12.07 -0.69 -1.84
N ARG A 69 12.02 0.04 -2.97
CA ARG A 69 11.76 -0.53 -4.28
C ARG A 69 12.79 -1.61 -4.63
N GLY A 70 14.08 -1.37 -4.36
CA GLY A 70 15.15 -2.35 -4.57
C GLY A 70 14.99 -3.62 -3.73
N ARG A 71 14.25 -3.57 -2.63
CA ARG A 71 13.99 -4.72 -1.75
C ARG A 71 12.75 -5.52 -2.11
N ILE A 72 11.69 -4.87 -2.60
CA ILE A 72 10.36 -5.49 -2.78
C ILE A 72 9.88 -5.54 -4.23
N CYS A 73 10.52 -4.83 -5.15
CA CYS A 73 10.12 -4.79 -6.56
C CYS A 73 11.37 -4.51 -7.42
N GLN A 74 12.29 -5.46 -7.44
CA GLN A 74 13.52 -5.36 -8.19
C GLN A 74 13.26 -5.17 -9.68
N TYR A 75 14.05 -4.29 -10.29
CA TYR A 75 13.95 -3.94 -11.71
C TYR A 75 12.56 -3.41 -12.15
N GLY A 76 11.67 -3.11 -11.20
CA GLY A 76 10.31 -2.64 -11.47
C GLY A 76 9.29 -3.74 -11.80
N PHE A 77 9.65 -5.02 -11.69
CA PHE A 77 8.74 -6.11 -12.02
C PHE A 77 8.99 -7.42 -11.24
N VAL A 78 10.13 -7.58 -10.57
CA VAL A 78 10.43 -8.77 -9.77
C VAL A 78 10.03 -8.50 -8.32
N VAL A 79 8.94 -9.11 -7.87
CA VAL A 79 8.45 -8.94 -6.49
C VAL A 79 8.95 -10.06 -5.57
N GLU A 80 9.02 -9.73 -4.29
CA GLU A 80 9.50 -10.60 -3.21
C GLU A 80 8.36 -11.01 -2.26
N GLN A 81 8.65 -11.93 -1.34
CA GLN A 81 7.68 -12.36 -0.33
C GLN A 81 7.13 -11.18 0.50
N ALA A 82 7.98 -10.21 0.83
CA ALA A 82 7.62 -9.03 1.62
C ALA A 82 6.81 -7.96 0.86
N THR A 83 6.62 -8.09 -0.46
CA THR A 83 5.92 -7.08 -1.26
C THR A 83 4.46 -6.95 -0.88
N ALA A 84 3.72 -8.06 -0.83
CA ALA A 84 2.29 -8.03 -0.52
C ALA A 84 1.98 -7.44 0.88
N PRO A 85 2.72 -7.80 1.95
CA PRO A 85 2.57 -7.15 3.26
C PRO A 85 2.93 -5.65 3.28
N THR A 86 3.76 -5.19 2.34
CA THR A 86 4.18 -3.78 2.27
C THR A 86 3.14 -2.89 1.57
N VAL A 87 2.40 -3.42 0.60
CA VAL A 87 1.41 -2.69 -0.21
C VAL A 87 0.38 -1.88 0.61
N PRO A 88 -0.21 -2.41 1.70
CA PRO A 88 -1.10 -1.63 2.56
C PRO A 88 -0.49 -0.30 3.01
N PHE A 89 0.76 -0.31 3.45
CA PHE A 89 1.45 0.87 3.94
C PHE A 89 1.82 1.83 2.80
N LEU A 90 2.12 1.33 1.59
CA LEU A 90 2.32 2.18 0.42
C LEU A 90 1.05 2.98 0.08
N TRP A 91 -0.13 2.35 0.15
CA TRP A 91 -1.41 3.05 -0.04
C TRP A 91 -1.65 4.13 1.01
N GLU A 92 -1.27 3.88 2.26
CA GLU A 92 -1.40 4.86 3.34
C GLU A 92 -0.49 6.07 3.09
N LEU A 93 0.77 5.84 2.73
CA LEU A 93 1.72 6.90 2.41
C LEU A 93 1.30 7.69 1.17
N ALA A 94 0.76 7.02 0.13
CA ALA A 94 0.25 7.68 -1.06
C ALA A 94 -0.91 8.64 -0.76
N ARG A 95 -1.72 8.37 0.28
CA ARG A 95 -2.85 9.22 0.71
C ARG A 95 -2.48 10.26 1.76
N THR A 96 -1.24 10.25 2.27
CA THR A 96 -0.82 11.14 3.36
C THR A 96 -0.23 12.42 2.77
N PRO A 97 -0.88 13.59 2.89
CA PRO A 97 -0.44 14.82 2.21
C PRO A 97 0.95 15.32 2.63
N GLN A 98 1.42 14.95 3.83
CA GLN A 98 2.73 15.34 4.34
C GLN A 98 3.89 14.55 3.69
N VAL A 99 3.60 13.44 3.02
CA VAL A 99 4.61 12.65 2.31
C VAL A 99 4.98 13.35 1.02
N THR A 100 6.27 13.55 0.80
CA THR A 100 6.78 14.33 -0.35
C THR A 100 6.94 13.49 -1.62
N CYS A 101 7.05 12.16 -1.51
CA CYS A 101 7.30 11.24 -2.63
C CYS A 101 6.05 10.45 -3.07
N ARG A 102 4.84 11.02 -2.91
CA ARG A 102 3.56 10.36 -3.21
C ARG A 102 3.43 9.92 -4.67
N PRO A 103 3.77 10.73 -5.69
CA PRO A 103 3.71 10.29 -7.09
C PRO A 103 4.56 9.04 -7.33
N GLN A 104 5.76 8.98 -6.76
CA GLN A 104 6.69 7.85 -6.93
C GLN A 104 6.21 6.60 -6.17
N ILE A 105 5.50 6.76 -5.06
CA ILE A 105 4.85 5.64 -4.35
C ILE A 105 3.72 5.05 -5.21
N ILE A 106 2.91 5.90 -5.85
CA ILE A 106 1.83 5.46 -6.75
C ILE A 106 2.41 4.72 -7.96
N GLN A 107 3.53 5.20 -8.51
CA GLN A 107 4.25 4.50 -9.57
C GLN A 107 4.79 3.13 -9.11
N LEU A 108 5.26 3.01 -7.87
CA LEU A 108 5.65 1.71 -7.31
C LEU A 108 4.45 0.76 -7.18
N LEU A 109 3.29 1.26 -6.73
CA LEU A 109 2.05 0.46 -6.69
C LEU A 109 1.66 -0.05 -8.09
N ARG A 110 1.85 0.78 -9.12
CA ARG A 110 1.64 0.39 -10.53
C ARG A 110 2.60 -0.71 -10.96
N SER A 111 3.91 -0.54 -10.73
CA SER A 111 4.91 -1.58 -11.02
C SER A 111 4.57 -2.92 -10.36
N ILE A 112 4.05 -2.89 -9.13
CA ILE A 112 3.60 -4.09 -8.43
C ILE A 112 2.35 -4.68 -9.07
N ALA A 113 1.39 -3.86 -9.53
CA ALA A 113 0.19 -4.30 -10.23
C ALA A 113 0.51 -4.99 -11.56
N ASP A 114 1.53 -4.51 -12.26
CA ASP A 114 2.00 -5.00 -13.58
C ASP A 114 2.94 -6.22 -13.48
N ALA A 115 3.43 -6.57 -12.28
CA ALA A 115 4.40 -7.65 -12.10
C ALA A 115 3.80 -9.02 -12.48
N ARG A 116 4.18 -9.57 -13.64
CA ARG A 116 3.70 -10.87 -14.20
C ARG A 116 4.85 -11.76 -14.68
N GLN A 117 6.09 -11.42 -14.36
CA GLN A 117 7.25 -12.14 -14.88
C GLN A 117 7.27 -13.58 -14.40
N TRP A 118 7.04 -13.84 -13.11
CA TRP A 118 7.05 -15.21 -12.61
C TRP A 118 5.90 -16.04 -13.15
N GLU A 119 4.70 -15.46 -13.29
CA GLU A 119 3.58 -16.12 -13.98
C GLU A 119 3.93 -16.49 -15.43
N SER A 120 4.56 -15.58 -16.16
CA SER A 120 4.96 -15.80 -17.56
C SER A 120 6.03 -16.90 -17.68
N VAL A 121 7.04 -16.87 -16.80
CA VAL A 121 8.09 -17.91 -16.77
C VAL A 121 7.50 -19.26 -16.37
N ALA A 122 6.58 -19.31 -15.39
CA ALA A 122 5.95 -20.56 -14.97
C ALA A 122 5.04 -21.18 -16.05
N ALA A 123 4.46 -20.37 -16.95
CA ALA A 123 3.72 -20.88 -18.10
C ALA A 123 4.61 -21.68 -19.08
N VAL A 124 5.87 -21.26 -19.23
CA VAL A 124 6.87 -21.96 -20.07
C VAL A 124 7.58 -23.07 -19.30
N TYR A 125 7.79 -22.89 -17.99
CA TYR A 125 8.52 -23.83 -17.14
C TYR A 125 7.73 -24.17 -15.86
N PRO A 126 6.71 -25.04 -15.95
CA PRO A 126 5.80 -25.34 -14.84
C PRO A 126 6.47 -25.91 -13.58
N LYS A 127 7.67 -26.47 -13.71
CA LYS A 127 8.45 -27.01 -12.58
C LYS A 127 8.77 -25.95 -11.53
N LEU A 128 8.79 -24.66 -11.88
CA LEU A 128 8.97 -23.56 -10.92
C LEU A 128 7.89 -23.51 -9.85
N LEU A 129 6.68 -24.02 -10.14
CA LEU A 129 5.57 -24.06 -9.18
C LEU A 129 5.81 -25.05 -8.03
N ASN A 130 6.75 -25.98 -8.19
CA ASN A 130 7.06 -27.02 -7.19
C ASN A 130 8.07 -26.56 -6.13
N HIS A 131 8.60 -25.34 -6.23
CA HIS A 131 9.54 -24.80 -5.25
C HIS A 131 8.79 -24.42 -3.95
N ARG A 132 9.44 -24.67 -2.80
CA ARG A 132 8.92 -24.27 -1.48
C ARG A 132 8.68 -22.78 -1.40
N GLU A 133 9.59 -22.00 -1.97
CA GLU A 133 9.40 -20.58 -2.25
C GLU A 133 8.77 -20.46 -3.63
N ASN A 134 7.60 -19.83 -3.70
CA ASN A 134 6.82 -19.76 -4.93
C ASN A 134 6.63 -18.28 -5.33
N PRO A 135 7.55 -17.75 -6.16
CA PRO A 135 7.49 -16.36 -6.62
C PRO A 135 6.21 -16.01 -7.37
N VAL A 136 5.58 -16.98 -8.04
CA VAL A 136 4.28 -16.81 -8.71
C VAL A 136 3.18 -16.48 -7.69
N VAL A 137 3.20 -17.15 -6.53
CA VAL A 137 2.25 -16.85 -5.44
C VAL A 137 2.53 -15.47 -4.84
N TRP A 138 3.79 -15.06 -4.70
CA TRP A 138 4.15 -13.73 -4.22
C TRP A 138 3.65 -12.65 -5.17
N GLU A 139 3.89 -12.81 -6.47
CA GLU A 139 3.36 -11.97 -7.54
C GLU A 139 1.84 -11.80 -7.46
N ARG A 140 1.12 -12.93 -7.38
CA ARG A 140 -0.34 -12.91 -7.30
C ARG A 140 -0.83 -12.20 -6.05
N ARG A 141 -0.24 -12.48 -4.89
CA ARG A 141 -0.60 -11.83 -3.62
C ARG A 141 -0.32 -10.34 -3.64
N ALA A 142 0.81 -9.93 -4.22
CA ALA A 142 1.18 -8.52 -4.29
C ALA A 142 0.17 -7.73 -5.13
N ARG A 143 -0.20 -8.24 -6.32
CA ARG A 143 -1.23 -7.61 -7.16
C ARG A 143 -2.61 -7.62 -6.54
N GLN A 144 -2.99 -8.71 -5.86
CA GLN A 144 -4.24 -8.76 -5.11
C GLN A 144 -4.26 -7.71 -4.00
N ALA A 145 -3.15 -7.52 -3.28
CA ALA A 145 -3.04 -6.48 -2.25
C ALA A 145 -3.19 -5.07 -2.83
N VAL A 146 -2.68 -4.81 -4.05
CA VAL A 146 -2.88 -3.51 -4.72
C VAL A 146 -4.35 -3.33 -5.10
N ARG A 147 -4.96 -4.33 -5.77
CA ARG A 147 -6.37 -4.30 -6.19
C ARG A 147 -7.33 -4.18 -5.00
N ALA A 148 -7.04 -4.80 -3.86
CA ALA A 148 -7.90 -4.76 -2.67
C ALA A 148 -8.10 -3.36 -2.08
N ARG A 149 -7.20 -2.41 -2.39
CA ARG A 149 -7.27 -1.02 -1.92
C ARG A 149 -7.52 -0.01 -3.06
N SER A 150 -7.97 -0.46 -4.24
CA SER A 150 -8.25 0.40 -5.40
C SER A 150 -9.33 1.46 -5.15
N GLY A 151 -10.16 1.32 -4.10
CA GLY A 151 -11.09 2.36 -3.66
C GLY A 151 -10.42 3.71 -3.35
N ALA A 152 -9.13 3.71 -3.02
CA ALA A 152 -8.34 4.92 -2.78
C ALA A 152 -8.06 5.74 -4.07
N LEU A 153 -8.18 5.15 -5.26
CA LEU A 153 -7.91 5.83 -6.53
C LEU A 153 -8.80 7.07 -6.71
N ARG A 154 -10.06 7.00 -6.30
CA ARG A 154 -11.01 8.11 -6.45
C ARG A 154 -10.58 9.35 -5.68
N GLU A 155 -10.03 9.16 -4.47
CA GLU A 155 -9.54 10.25 -3.64
C GLU A 155 -8.30 10.89 -4.28
N LEU A 156 -7.34 10.07 -4.72
CA LEU A 156 -6.11 10.55 -5.34
C LEU A 156 -6.34 11.26 -6.69
N LEU A 157 -7.31 10.79 -7.50
CA LEU A 157 -7.69 11.44 -8.75
C LEU A 157 -8.36 12.80 -8.56
N ALA A 158 -8.99 13.03 -7.40
CA ALA A 158 -9.64 14.30 -7.08
C ALA A 158 -8.65 15.38 -6.62
N GLU A 159 -7.38 15.03 -6.44
CA GLU A 159 -6.35 15.99 -6.06
C GLU A 159 -5.95 16.89 -7.23
N GLN A 160 -5.66 18.16 -6.94
CA GLN A 160 -5.26 19.16 -7.93
C GLN A 160 -3.79 19.00 -8.39
N ASP A 161 -3.06 18.03 -7.84
CA ASP A 161 -1.68 17.75 -8.20
C ASP A 161 -1.62 16.92 -9.50
N GLY A 162 -1.05 17.52 -10.55
CA GLY A 162 -0.96 16.89 -11.87
C GLY A 162 -0.08 15.64 -11.92
N GLU A 163 0.96 15.54 -11.09
CA GLU A 163 1.80 14.35 -11.03
C GLU A 163 1.07 13.19 -10.34
N ILE A 164 0.35 13.49 -9.24
CA ILE A 164 -0.48 12.50 -8.54
C ILE A 164 -1.60 12.01 -9.45
N SER A 165 -2.31 12.92 -10.13
CA SER A 165 -3.41 12.56 -11.03
C SER A 165 -2.94 11.68 -12.18
N ARG A 166 -1.81 12.03 -12.82
CA ARG A 166 -1.20 11.23 -13.88
C ARG A 166 -0.81 9.83 -13.37
N ALA A 167 -0.05 9.75 -12.28
CA ALA A 167 0.40 8.48 -11.74
C ALA A 167 -0.78 7.58 -11.32
N THR A 168 -1.84 8.18 -10.78
CA THR A 168 -3.06 7.46 -10.37
C THR A 168 -3.85 6.95 -11.57
N THR A 169 -3.90 7.71 -12.66
CA THR A 169 -4.52 7.27 -13.92
C THR A 169 -3.79 6.06 -14.49
N GLU A 170 -2.46 6.12 -14.58
CA GLU A 170 -1.64 4.99 -15.06
C GLU A 170 -1.80 3.75 -14.16
N LEU A 171 -1.95 3.92 -12.84
CA LEU A 171 -2.26 2.83 -11.92
C LEU A 171 -3.68 2.28 -12.14
N ALA A 172 -4.67 3.14 -12.40
CA ALA A 172 -6.04 2.71 -12.66
C ALA A 172 -6.13 1.84 -13.93
N ASP A 173 -5.41 2.22 -14.98
CA ASP A 173 -5.31 1.46 -16.23
C ASP A 173 -4.70 0.07 -15.98
N ALA A 174 -3.58 0.00 -15.25
CA ALA A 174 -2.93 -1.26 -14.85
C ALA A 174 -3.82 -2.20 -14.01
N LEU A 175 -4.81 -1.66 -13.30
CA LEU A 175 -5.74 -2.45 -12.49
C LEU A 175 -6.97 -2.92 -13.27
N ALA A 176 -7.26 -2.30 -14.43
CA ALA A 176 -8.35 -2.66 -15.32
C ALA A 176 -8.01 -3.86 -16.23
N GLU A 177 -6.71 -4.15 -16.42
CA GLU A 177 -6.18 -5.35 -17.07
C GLU A 177 -6.20 -6.60 -16.16
#